data_AF-A0A3R8Y570-F1
#
_entry.id   AF-A0A3R8Y570-F1
#
_cell.length_a   1.000
_cell.length_b   1.000
_cell.length_c   1.000
_cell.angle_alpha   90.00
_cell.angle_beta   90.00
_cell.angle_gamma   90.00
#
_symmetry.space_group_name_H-M   'P 1'
#
loop_
_entity.id
_entity.type
_entity.pdbx_description
1 polymer ?
#
loop_
_entity_poly.entity_id
_entity_poly.type
_entity_poly.pdbx_seq_one_letter_code
_entity_poly.pdbx_strand_id
1 'polypeptide(L)'
;MRPPRPLPHDDPMDDELVERFLEDGFVRIEGAFPPRVAEHCASLLWRETGYDREDPASWKDPVVWVPGMAQGPFAAAVNTPVLHAAFDLLAGENRWQSRYSLGTFPLRFPHAEEPDDAGWHIEGSYLPEGAPAGMYHTNLRSRDRALLMLFLFSEVTEADAPTRIRVGSHLDVPRVLEPYGEQGASFLELGPKVDGAS
;
A
#
# COMPACT_ATOMS: atom_id res chain seq x y z
N MET A 1 13.70 -24.69 9.30
CA MET A 1 12.64 -24.71 10.34
C MET A 1 11.53 -23.79 9.86
N ARG A 2 10.29 -24.27 9.75
CA ARG A 2 9.14 -23.34 9.62
C ARG A 2 9.08 -22.49 10.89
N PRO A 3 8.81 -21.18 10.80
CA PRO A 3 8.59 -20.39 12.00
C PRO A 3 7.45 -21.00 12.82
N PRO A 4 7.51 -20.94 14.17
CA PRO A 4 6.41 -21.40 15.00
C PRO A 4 5.14 -20.63 14.63
N ARG A 5 4.00 -21.33 14.64
CA ARG A 5 2.69 -20.71 14.46
C ARG A 5 2.52 -19.65 15.59
N PRO A 6 2.02 -18.44 15.28
CA PRO A 6 1.67 -17.48 16.32
C PRO A 6 0.78 -18.14 17.39
N LEU A 7 0.99 -17.75 18.65
CA LEU A 7 0.07 -18.16 19.72
C LEU A 7 -1.30 -17.53 19.43
N PRO A 8 -2.41 -18.24 19.69
CA PRO A 8 -3.74 -17.68 19.48
C PRO A 8 -3.88 -16.40 20.29
N HIS A 9 -4.35 -15.34 19.64
CA HIS A 9 -4.65 -14.07 20.28
C HIS A 9 -5.96 -14.20 21.06
N ASP A 10 -6.13 -13.41 22.13
CA ASP A 10 -7.28 -13.53 23.04
C ASP A 10 -8.64 -13.17 22.37
N ASP A 11 -8.63 -12.69 21.12
CA ASP A 11 -9.82 -12.38 20.29
C ASP A 11 -9.85 -13.24 19.00
N PRO A 12 -10.90 -14.05 18.77
CA PRO A 12 -11.08 -14.81 17.52
C PRO A 12 -11.01 -13.97 16.24
N MET A 13 -11.34 -12.68 16.30
CA MET A 13 -11.21 -11.78 15.15
C MET A 13 -9.75 -11.48 14.79
N ASP A 14 -8.85 -11.45 15.78
CA ASP A 14 -7.42 -11.25 15.55
C ASP A 14 -6.81 -12.49 14.86
N ASP A 15 -7.22 -13.68 15.28
CA ASP A 15 -6.78 -14.94 14.66
C ASP A 15 -7.20 -15.00 13.17
N GLU A 16 -8.44 -14.64 12.83
CA GLU A 16 -8.90 -14.61 11.44
C GLU A 16 -8.12 -13.60 10.59
N LEU A 17 -7.84 -12.41 11.13
CA LEU A 17 -7.05 -11.38 10.45
C LEU A 17 -5.64 -11.88 10.15
N VAL A 18 -4.97 -12.48 11.13
CA VAL A 18 -3.63 -13.05 10.96
C VAL A 18 -3.63 -14.18 9.94
N GLU A 19 -4.60 -15.10 10.01
CA GLU A 19 -4.71 -16.21 9.06
C GLU A 19 -4.88 -15.69 7.63
N ARG A 20 -5.82 -14.77 7.38
CA ARG A 20 -6.01 -14.16 6.06
C ARG A 20 -4.77 -13.42 5.58
N PHE A 21 -4.09 -12.67 6.45
CA PHE A 21 -2.86 -11.97 6.06
C PHE A 21 -1.77 -12.95 5.61
N LEU A 22 -1.63 -14.08 6.30
CA LEU A 22 -0.64 -15.11 5.97
C LEU A 22 -1.01 -15.89 4.70
N GLU A 23 -2.29 -16.15 4.47
CA GLU A 23 -2.79 -16.91 3.32
C GLU A 23 -2.88 -16.07 2.04
N ASP A 24 -3.45 -14.87 2.13
CA ASP A 24 -3.75 -14.02 0.98
C ASP A 24 -2.66 -12.98 0.69
N GLY A 25 -1.83 -12.66 1.69
CA GLY A 25 -0.74 -11.67 1.60
C GLY A 25 -1.17 -10.23 1.90
N PHE A 26 -2.45 -10.01 2.20
CA PHE A 26 -3.01 -8.72 2.61
C PHE A 26 -4.28 -8.90 3.43
N VAL A 27 -4.71 -7.84 4.12
CA VAL A 27 -6.02 -7.76 4.76
C VAL A 27 -6.69 -6.43 4.44
N ARG A 28 -7.99 -6.46 4.21
CA ARG A 28 -8.84 -5.26 4.09
C ARG A 28 -9.44 -4.96 5.46
N ILE A 29 -9.19 -3.75 5.95
CA ILE A 29 -9.80 -3.26 7.20
C ILE A 29 -10.89 -2.26 6.84
N GLU A 30 -12.15 -2.67 6.98
CA GLU A 30 -13.29 -1.79 6.76
C GLU A 30 -13.45 -0.80 7.93
N GLY A 31 -13.81 0.45 7.63
CA GLY A 31 -13.98 1.46 8.66
C GLY A 31 -12.70 1.80 9.43
N ALA A 32 -11.52 1.62 8.82
CA ALA A 32 -10.21 1.88 9.43
C ALA A 32 -10.07 3.31 10.00
N PHE A 33 -10.81 4.27 9.46
CA PHE A 33 -10.89 5.64 9.96
C PHE A 33 -12.28 6.24 9.72
N PRO A 34 -12.68 7.28 10.49
CA PRO A 34 -14.03 7.83 10.39
C PRO A 34 -14.32 8.45 9.01
N PRO A 35 -15.56 8.35 8.49
CA PRO A 35 -15.94 8.94 7.19
C PRO A 35 -15.60 10.43 7.06
N ARG A 36 -15.83 11.22 8.12
CA ARG A 36 -15.46 12.65 8.14
C ARG A 36 -13.96 12.92 7.91
N VAL A 37 -13.08 12.00 8.31
CA VAL A 37 -11.63 12.10 8.07
C VAL A 37 -11.36 11.81 6.60
N ALA A 38 -12.03 10.79 6.04
CA ALA A 38 -11.96 10.46 4.62
C ALA A 38 -12.38 11.64 3.75
N GLU A 39 -13.53 12.24 4.04
CA GLU A 39 -14.08 13.40 3.33
C GLU A 39 -13.14 14.61 3.35
N HIS A 40 -12.50 14.88 4.50
CA HIS A 40 -11.56 15.98 4.61
C HIS A 40 -10.28 15.71 3.81
N CYS A 41 -9.70 14.51 3.91
CA CYS A 41 -8.57 14.12 3.06
C CYS A 41 -8.91 14.24 1.57
N ALA A 42 -10.08 13.73 1.15
CA ALA A 42 -10.55 13.81 -0.22
C ALA A 42 -10.68 15.26 -0.70
N SER A 43 -11.26 16.15 0.11
CA SER A 43 -11.37 17.58 -0.23
C SER A 43 -10.00 18.24 -0.45
N LEU A 44 -9.00 17.89 0.36
CA LEU A 44 -7.64 18.38 0.17
C LEU A 44 -7.03 17.82 -1.12
N LEU A 45 -7.20 16.53 -1.40
CA LEU A 45 -6.70 15.91 -2.63
C LEU A 45 -7.34 16.52 -3.89
N TRP A 46 -8.66 16.76 -3.89
CA TRP A 46 -9.35 17.44 -4.98
C TRP A 46 -8.81 18.85 -5.25
N ARG A 47 -8.39 19.58 -4.21
CA ARG A 47 -7.76 20.89 -4.41
C ARG A 47 -6.43 20.78 -5.15
N GLU A 48 -5.66 19.72 -4.89
CA GLU A 48 -4.36 19.51 -5.56
C GLU A 48 -4.52 19.18 -7.05
N THR A 49 -5.69 18.69 -7.49
CA THR A 49 -5.93 18.42 -8.92
C THR A 49 -6.24 19.69 -9.71
N GLY A 50 -6.75 20.74 -9.06
CA GLY A 50 -7.25 21.94 -9.72
C GLY A 50 -8.50 21.72 -10.57
N TYR A 51 -9.13 20.54 -10.46
CA TYR A 51 -10.38 20.21 -11.15
C TYR A 51 -11.59 20.55 -10.30
N ASP A 52 -12.73 20.72 -10.96
CA ASP A 52 -14.02 20.79 -10.31
C ASP A 52 -14.60 19.39 -10.16
N ARG A 53 -14.86 18.98 -8.91
CA ARG A 53 -15.44 17.67 -8.58
C ARG A 53 -16.82 17.46 -9.19
N GLU A 54 -17.58 18.53 -9.41
CA GLU A 54 -18.95 18.44 -9.91
C GLU A 54 -19.05 18.68 -11.43
N ASP A 55 -17.92 18.95 -12.10
CA ASP A 55 -17.84 19.10 -13.55
C ASP A 55 -16.81 18.13 -14.16
N PRO A 56 -17.25 16.95 -14.63
CA PRO A 56 -16.38 15.98 -15.30
C PRO A 56 -15.66 16.52 -16.53
N ALA A 57 -16.17 17.58 -17.19
CA ALA A 57 -15.47 18.21 -18.32
C ALA A 57 -14.19 18.93 -17.89
N SER A 58 -14.03 19.21 -16.59
CA SER A 58 -12.80 19.77 -16.03
C SER A 58 -11.69 18.72 -15.84
N TRP A 59 -12.00 17.42 -15.87
CA TRP A 59 -11.07 16.32 -15.64
C TRP A 59 -10.30 16.00 -16.92
N LYS A 60 -9.07 16.49 -17.03
CA LYS A 60 -8.31 16.49 -18.28
C LYS A 60 -7.39 15.30 -18.44
N ASP A 61 -6.90 14.77 -17.33
CA ASP A 61 -5.88 13.73 -17.29
C ASP A 61 -6.48 12.43 -16.71
N PRO A 62 -6.11 11.25 -17.21
CA PRO A 62 -6.60 9.97 -16.69
C PRO A 62 -6.15 9.68 -15.25
N VAL A 63 -5.04 10.31 -14.84
CA VAL A 63 -4.51 10.21 -13.48
C VAL A 63 -3.84 11.53 -13.09
N VAL A 64 -4.11 11.99 -11.86
CA VAL A 64 -3.35 13.06 -11.21
C VAL A 64 -2.57 12.47 -10.05
N TRP A 65 -1.24 12.57 -10.11
CA TRP A 65 -0.34 12.09 -9.06
C TRP A 65 -0.07 13.21 -8.04
N VAL A 66 -0.69 13.10 -6.86
CA VAL A 66 -0.45 14.02 -5.75
C VAL A 66 0.73 13.51 -4.91
N PRO A 67 1.75 14.35 -4.63
CA PRO A 67 2.84 13.98 -3.73
C PRO A 67 2.39 13.64 -2.31
N GLY A 68 3.31 13.16 -1.48
CA GLY A 68 3.03 12.83 -0.08
C GLY A 68 2.44 14.00 0.73
N MET A 69 1.42 13.69 1.53
CA MET A 69 0.61 14.68 2.27
C MET A 69 0.76 14.45 3.78
N ALA A 70 1.02 15.53 4.52
CA ALA A 70 1.32 15.51 5.96
C ALA A 70 0.38 16.39 6.80
N GLN A 71 -0.77 16.81 6.23
CA GLN A 71 -1.76 17.61 6.93
C GLN A 71 -2.49 16.76 7.99
N GLY A 72 -3.07 17.44 8.99
CA GLY A 72 -3.72 16.81 10.15
C GLY A 72 -4.69 15.66 9.82
N PRO A 73 -5.55 15.76 8.79
CA PRO A 73 -6.44 14.65 8.40
C PRO A 73 -5.70 13.37 7.98
N PHE A 74 -4.60 13.48 7.23
CA PHE A 74 -3.81 12.32 6.80
C PHE A 74 -3.08 11.66 7.97
N ALA A 75 -2.54 12.48 8.89
CA ALA A 75 -1.97 11.99 10.14
C ALA A 75 -3.03 11.29 11.01
N ALA A 76 -4.25 11.81 11.06
CA ALA A 76 -5.35 11.18 11.80
C ALA A 76 -5.80 9.85 11.15
N ALA A 77 -5.83 9.77 9.82
CA ALA A 77 -6.25 8.57 9.10
C ALA A 77 -5.35 7.36 9.38
N VAL A 78 -4.03 7.55 9.45
CA VAL A 78 -3.05 6.47 9.62
C VAL A 78 -2.80 6.07 11.08
N ASN A 79 -3.36 6.78 12.07
CA ASN A 79 -3.12 6.54 13.49
C ASN A 79 -4.39 6.25 14.30
N THR A 80 -5.35 5.57 13.71
CA THR A 80 -6.55 5.15 14.44
C THR A 80 -6.25 3.96 15.35
N PRO A 81 -7.01 3.77 16.45
CA PRO A 81 -6.81 2.63 17.35
C PRO A 81 -6.89 1.26 16.65
N VAL A 82 -7.80 1.10 15.68
CA VAL A 82 -7.93 -0.15 14.91
C VAL A 82 -6.68 -0.45 14.06
N LEU A 83 -6.06 0.58 13.50
CA LEU A 83 -4.83 0.41 12.73
C LEU A 83 -3.64 0.12 13.65
N HIS A 84 -3.51 0.80 14.78
CA HIS A 84 -2.46 0.51 15.76
C HIS A 84 -2.54 -0.92 16.28
N ALA A 85 -3.74 -1.41 16.60
CA ALA A 85 -3.96 -2.81 16.97
C ALA A 85 -3.55 -3.78 15.84
N ALA A 86 -3.93 -3.49 14.59
CA ALA A 86 -3.52 -4.29 13.44
C ALA A 86 -2.00 -4.27 13.21
N PHE A 87 -1.33 -3.14 13.48
CA PHE A 87 0.13 -3.06 13.38
C PHE A 87 0.83 -3.84 14.49
N ASP A 88 0.34 -3.77 15.73
CA ASP A 88 0.85 -4.58 16.83
C ASP A 88 0.68 -6.08 16.55
N LEU A 89 -0.44 -6.47 15.97
CA LEU A 89 -0.74 -7.84 15.58
C LEU A 89 0.16 -8.34 14.43
N LEU A 90 0.24 -7.58 13.34
CA LEU A 90 0.91 -8.01 12.11
C LEU A 90 2.41 -7.73 12.11
N ALA A 91 2.82 -6.53 12.54
CA ALA A 91 4.22 -6.14 12.59
C ALA A 91 4.87 -6.50 13.93
N GLY A 92 4.08 -6.71 14.99
CA GLY A 92 4.55 -6.95 16.36
C GLY A 92 4.66 -5.66 17.17
N GLU A 93 4.22 -5.72 18.42
CA GLU A 93 4.35 -4.63 19.39
C GLU A 93 5.78 -4.07 19.43
N ASN A 94 5.89 -2.74 19.43
CA ASN A 94 7.16 -2.00 19.47
C ASN A 94 8.09 -2.24 18.24
N ARG A 95 7.60 -2.86 17.16
CA ARG A 95 8.37 -3.08 15.92
C ARG A 95 7.97 -2.16 14.76
N TRP A 96 7.13 -1.18 15.02
CA TRP A 96 6.68 -0.19 14.05
C TRP A 96 6.69 1.22 14.67
N GLN A 97 6.61 2.25 13.82
CA GLN A 97 6.55 3.65 14.25
C GLN A 97 5.32 4.33 13.64
N SER A 98 4.67 5.18 14.44
CA SER A 98 3.56 6.01 13.98
C SER A 98 4.01 6.94 12.84
N ARG A 99 3.13 7.12 11.85
CA ARG A 99 3.40 8.00 10.71
C ARG A 99 2.66 9.32 10.86
N TYR A 100 3.25 10.42 10.41
CA TYR A 100 2.60 11.74 10.38
C TYR A 100 2.17 12.15 8.96
N SER A 101 2.41 11.29 7.98
CA SER A 101 2.11 11.53 6.57
C SER A 101 1.78 10.22 5.85
N LEU A 102 1.11 10.38 4.71
CA LEU A 102 0.89 9.32 3.74
C LEU A 102 1.71 9.60 2.48
N GLY A 103 2.00 8.53 1.74
CA GLY A 103 2.78 8.54 0.50
C GLY A 103 2.04 9.23 -0.64
N THR A 104 2.46 8.96 -1.87
CA THR A 104 1.81 9.50 -3.07
C THR A 104 0.37 9.00 -3.23
N PHE A 105 -0.45 9.78 -3.92
CA PHE A 105 -1.85 9.44 -4.21
C PHE A 105 -2.09 9.47 -5.73
N PRO A 106 -2.39 8.33 -6.35
CA PRO A 106 -2.93 8.31 -7.71
C PRO A 106 -4.44 8.59 -7.67
N LEU A 107 -4.86 9.75 -8.17
CA LEU A 107 -6.27 10.08 -8.35
C LEU A 107 -6.68 9.74 -9.77
N ARG A 108 -7.52 8.71 -9.93
CA ARG A 108 -7.98 8.20 -11.22
C ARG A 108 -9.24 8.92 -11.68
N PHE A 109 -9.33 9.22 -12.97
CA PHE A 109 -10.47 9.87 -13.59
C PHE A 109 -10.95 9.07 -14.81
N PRO A 110 -12.27 9.05 -15.09
CA PRO A 110 -12.79 8.50 -16.34
C PRO A 110 -12.13 9.15 -17.55
N HIS A 111 -11.47 8.35 -18.36
CA HIS A 111 -10.71 8.83 -19.51
C HIS A 111 -10.63 7.75 -20.59
N ALA A 112 -10.46 8.17 -21.85
CA ALA A 112 -10.35 7.23 -22.98
C ALA A 112 -8.96 6.57 -23.09
N GLU A 113 -7.94 7.24 -22.55
CA GLU A 113 -6.57 6.73 -22.48
C GLU A 113 -6.33 6.05 -21.13
N GLU A 114 -5.79 4.84 -21.17
CA GLU A 114 -5.33 4.11 -19.99
C GLU A 114 -3.88 4.53 -19.65
N PRO A 115 -3.59 4.95 -18.41
CA PRO A 115 -2.22 5.25 -17.99
C PRO A 115 -1.30 4.02 -18.02
N ASP A 116 -0.05 4.21 -18.44
CA ASP A 116 0.99 3.17 -18.42
C ASP A 116 1.65 3.07 -17.03
N ASP A 117 0.85 2.80 -16.00
CA ASP A 117 1.28 2.70 -14.60
C ASP A 117 0.63 1.53 -13.83
N ALA A 118 0.00 0.61 -14.57
CA ALA A 118 -0.73 -0.54 -14.03
C ALA A 118 0.08 -1.87 -14.04
N GLY A 119 1.40 -1.80 -14.24
CA GLY A 119 2.28 -2.96 -14.28
C GLY A 119 2.38 -3.68 -12.92
N TRP A 120 2.43 -5.01 -12.95
CA TRP A 120 2.65 -5.82 -11.75
C TRP A 120 4.04 -5.57 -11.17
N HIS A 121 4.09 -5.25 -9.88
CA HIS A 121 5.32 -4.96 -9.17
C HIS A 121 5.18 -5.30 -7.68
N ILE A 122 6.32 -5.30 -6.98
CA ILE A 122 6.38 -5.26 -5.53
C ILE A 122 7.09 -3.97 -5.10
N GLU A 123 6.66 -3.42 -3.98
CA GLU A 123 7.16 -2.12 -3.52
C GLU A 123 8.65 -2.21 -3.09
N GLY A 124 9.41 -1.12 -3.26
CA GLY A 124 10.81 -1.02 -2.79
C GLY A 124 10.90 -0.42 -1.38
N SER A 125 11.70 -0.97 -0.46
CA SER A 125 11.70 -0.60 0.97
C SER A 125 12.85 0.29 1.42
N TYR A 126 13.98 0.30 0.71
CA TYR A 126 15.12 1.18 1.00
C TYR A 126 15.76 1.68 -0.29
N LEU A 127 16.43 2.83 -0.21
CA LEU A 127 17.23 3.36 -1.31
C LEU A 127 18.69 2.96 -1.09
N PRO A 128 19.32 2.15 -1.98
CA PRO A 128 20.74 1.86 -1.85
C PRO A 128 21.58 3.13 -1.94
N GLU A 129 22.74 3.13 -1.27
CA GLU A 129 23.68 4.23 -1.36
C GLU A 129 24.13 4.46 -2.81
N GLY A 130 24.07 5.70 -3.28
CA GLY A 130 24.42 6.07 -4.64
C GLY A 130 23.38 5.72 -5.72
N ALA A 131 22.26 5.09 -5.36
CA ALA A 131 21.17 4.85 -6.30
C ALA A 131 20.45 6.17 -6.67
N PRO A 132 19.94 6.31 -7.92
CA PRO A 132 19.10 7.45 -8.30
C PRO A 132 17.87 7.57 -7.39
N ALA A 133 17.41 8.80 -7.17
CA ALA A 133 16.18 9.05 -6.41
C ALA A 133 15.00 8.27 -7.01
N GLY A 134 14.21 7.61 -6.15
CA GLY A 134 13.08 6.78 -6.57
C GLY A 134 13.44 5.34 -6.94
N MET A 135 14.72 4.98 -7.05
CA MET A 135 15.17 3.64 -7.42
C MET A 135 15.19 2.67 -6.22
N TYR A 136 14.10 2.64 -5.46
CA TYR A 136 13.99 1.85 -4.24
C TYR A 136 14.14 0.34 -4.51
N HIS A 137 14.87 -0.32 -3.63
CA HIS A 137 15.10 -1.76 -3.65
C HIS A 137 14.28 -2.47 -2.58
N THR A 138 13.94 -3.71 -2.84
CA THR A 138 13.52 -4.66 -1.81
C THR A 138 14.40 -5.89 -1.86
N ASN A 139 14.51 -6.59 -0.73
CA ASN A 139 15.40 -7.72 -0.57
C ASN A 139 14.67 -8.91 0.07
N LEU A 140 15.34 -10.07 0.09
CA LEU A 140 14.74 -11.33 0.53
C LEU A 140 14.16 -11.27 1.95
N ARG A 141 14.70 -10.42 2.82
CA ARG A 141 14.24 -10.24 4.20
C ARG A 141 13.32 -9.05 4.41
N SER A 142 12.92 -8.35 3.35
CA SER A 142 12.07 -7.14 3.40
C SER A 142 12.59 -6.10 4.39
N ARG A 143 13.87 -5.76 4.28
CA ARG A 143 14.54 -4.74 5.11
C ARG A 143 13.76 -3.43 5.09
N ASP A 144 13.68 -2.76 6.24
CA ASP A 144 13.17 -1.39 6.44
C ASP A 144 11.68 -1.15 6.08
N ARG A 145 10.91 -2.18 5.70
CA ARG A 145 9.45 -2.10 5.61
C ARG A 145 8.78 -3.39 6.08
N ALA A 146 7.96 -3.24 7.12
CA ALA A 146 7.09 -4.31 7.59
C ALA A 146 5.80 -4.42 6.77
N LEU A 147 5.11 -3.30 6.54
CA LEU A 147 3.80 -3.26 5.88
C LEU A 147 3.75 -2.13 4.84
N LEU A 148 3.08 -2.39 3.71
CA LEU A 148 2.58 -1.36 2.81
C LEU A 148 1.10 -1.12 3.13
N MET A 149 0.70 0.14 3.26
CA MET A 149 -0.67 0.50 3.59
C MET A 149 -1.30 1.26 2.43
N LEU A 150 -2.48 0.81 2.03
CA LEU A 150 -3.26 1.43 0.95
C LEU A 150 -4.53 2.03 1.56
N PHE A 151 -4.64 3.36 1.49
CA PHE A 151 -5.76 4.11 2.06
C PHE A 151 -6.70 4.57 0.94
N LEU A 152 -7.98 4.26 1.06
CA LEU A 152 -9.01 4.72 0.12
C LEU A 152 -9.74 5.93 0.70
N PHE A 153 -9.68 7.06 -0.02
CA PHE A 153 -10.35 8.32 0.37
C PHE A 153 -11.63 8.61 -0.43
N SER A 154 -11.99 7.68 -1.31
CA SER A 154 -13.28 7.61 -2.00
C SER A 154 -13.74 6.16 -2.04
N GLU A 155 -15.02 5.95 -2.30
CA GLU A 155 -15.50 4.62 -2.67
C GLU A 155 -14.83 4.17 -3.96
N VAL A 156 -14.51 2.88 -4.05
CA VAL A 156 -13.84 2.26 -5.19
C VAL A 156 -14.57 0.97 -5.51
N THR A 157 -15.03 0.85 -6.76
CA THR A 157 -15.63 -0.39 -7.28
C THR A 157 -14.72 -1.04 -8.32
N GLU A 158 -15.13 -2.20 -8.84
CA GLU A 158 -14.43 -2.85 -9.96
C GLU A 158 -14.35 -1.98 -11.22
N ALA A 159 -15.27 -1.02 -11.38
CA ALA A 159 -15.35 -0.15 -12.54
C ALA A 159 -14.47 1.11 -12.44
N ASP A 160 -13.95 1.44 -11.25
CA ASP A 160 -13.36 2.75 -10.95
C ASP A 160 -11.85 2.68 -10.75
N ALA A 161 -11.17 1.90 -11.59
CA ALA A 161 -9.72 1.66 -11.55
C ALA A 161 -9.21 1.22 -10.15
N PRO A 162 -9.73 0.10 -9.60
CA PRO A 162 -9.33 -0.38 -8.28
C PRO A 162 -7.86 -0.79 -8.24
N THR A 163 -7.22 -0.66 -7.08
CA THR A 163 -5.94 -1.33 -6.85
C THR A 163 -6.13 -2.84 -6.95
N ARG A 164 -5.37 -3.47 -7.83
CA ARG A 164 -5.36 -4.93 -8.00
C ARG A 164 -4.21 -5.53 -7.20
N ILE A 165 -4.51 -6.58 -6.43
CA ILE A 165 -3.53 -7.33 -5.65
C ILE A 165 -3.61 -8.79 -6.09
N ARG A 166 -2.46 -9.42 -6.37
CA ARG A 166 -2.40 -10.87 -6.62
C ARG A 166 -2.40 -11.62 -5.30
N VAL A 167 -3.57 -12.17 -4.96
CA VAL A 167 -3.77 -13.01 -3.78
C VAL A 167 -2.72 -14.13 -3.77
N GLY A 168 -1.99 -14.30 -2.67
CA GLY A 168 -1.00 -15.37 -2.48
C GLY A 168 0.37 -15.12 -3.13
N SER A 169 0.54 -14.06 -3.93
CA SER A 169 1.81 -13.77 -4.62
C SER A 169 2.99 -13.52 -3.69
N HIS A 170 2.75 -13.11 -2.44
CA HIS A 170 3.78 -12.99 -1.39
C HIS A 170 4.49 -14.32 -1.08
N LEU A 171 3.91 -15.47 -1.45
CA LEU A 171 4.53 -16.79 -1.29
C LEU A 171 5.49 -17.14 -2.43
N ASP A 172 5.31 -16.55 -3.62
CA ASP A 172 6.17 -16.77 -4.78
C ASP A 172 7.36 -15.80 -4.82
N VAL A 173 7.14 -14.55 -4.40
CA VAL A 173 8.14 -13.47 -4.37
C VAL A 173 9.48 -13.87 -3.69
N PRO A 174 9.53 -14.62 -2.57
CA PRO A 174 10.79 -15.03 -1.96
C PRO A 174 11.70 -15.85 -2.89
N ARG A 175 11.14 -16.69 -3.78
CA ARG A 175 11.93 -17.44 -4.77
C ARG A 175 12.53 -16.52 -5.83
N VAL A 176 11.80 -15.48 -6.21
CA VAL A 176 12.29 -14.44 -7.13
C VAL A 176 13.43 -13.64 -6.49
N LEU A 177 13.34 -13.37 -5.19
CA LEU A 177 14.34 -12.60 -4.44
C LEU A 177 15.56 -13.40 -3.97
N GLU A 178 15.48 -14.75 -3.93
CA GLU A 178 16.57 -15.61 -3.45
C GLU A 178 17.93 -15.32 -4.12
N PRO A 179 18.03 -15.12 -5.45
CA PRO A 179 19.31 -14.79 -6.10
C PRO A 179 19.89 -13.42 -5.70
N TYR A 180 19.05 -12.51 -5.20
CA TYR A 180 19.43 -11.15 -4.81
C TYR A 180 19.83 -11.02 -3.34
N GLY A 181 19.42 -11.99 -2.51
CA GLY A 181 19.78 -12.05 -1.09
C GLY A 181 19.48 -10.76 -0.33
N GLU A 182 20.42 -10.33 0.52
CA GLU A 182 20.31 -9.09 1.31
C GLU A 182 20.45 -7.81 0.48
N GLN A 183 21.15 -7.88 -0.65
CA GLN A 183 21.38 -6.70 -1.50
C GLN A 183 20.10 -6.25 -2.19
N GLY A 184 19.21 -7.20 -2.50
CA GLY A 184 17.95 -6.93 -3.16
C GLY A 184 18.10 -6.41 -4.58
N ALA A 185 17.00 -5.96 -5.15
CA ALA A 185 16.94 -5.33 -6.46
C ALA A 185 15.83 -4.28 -6.52
N SER A 186 15.90 -3.42 -7.53
CA SER A 186 14.88 -2.39 -7.76
C SER A 186 13.54 -2.99 -8.16
N PHE A 187 12.45 -2.30 -7.85
CA PHE A 187 11.11 -2.71 -8.28
C PHE A 187 11.00 -2.86 -9.81
N LEU A 188 11.72 -2.06 -10.60
CA LEU A 188 11.76 -2.14 -12.06
C LEU A 188 12.39 -3.45 -12.55
N GLU A 189 13.48 -3.90 -11.91
CA GLU A 189 14.11 -5.17 -12.25
C GLU A 189 13.25 -6.37 -11.82
N LEU A 190 12.57 -6.24 -10.69
CA LEU A 190 11.76 -7.30 -10.10
C LEU A 190 10.40 -7.46 -10.79
N GLY A 191 9.80 -6.38 -11.29
CA GLY A 191 8.46 -6.35 -11.90
C GLY A 191 8.19 -7.50 -12.88
N PRO A 192 8.95 -7.62 -13.98
CA PRO A 192 8.75 -8.71 -14.94
C PRO A 192 8.95 -10.12 -14.35
N LYS A 193 9.78 -10.26 -13.30
CA LYS A 193 10.09 -11.55 -12.68
C LYS A 193 8.98 -11.99 -11.73
N VAL A 194 8.41 -11.05 -10.96
CA VAL A 194 7.25 -11.32 -10.10
C VAL A 194 6.00 -11.52 -10.93
N ASP A 195 5.85 -10.79 -12.04
CA ASP A 195 4.74 -10.97 -12.99
C ASP A 195 4.73 -12.39 -13.58
N GLY A 196 5.89 -12.92 -13.96
CA GLY A 196 6.00 -14.28 -14.47
C GLY A 196 5.93 -15.40 -13.43
N ALA A 197 6.04 -15.06 -12.13
CA ALA A 197 6.07 -16.05 -11.04
C ALA A 197 4.72 -16.24 -10.34
N SER A 198 3.77 -15.32 -10.52
CA SER A 198 2.50 -15.24 -9.77
C SER A 198 1.28 -15.17 -10.66
#